data_AF-A7B544-F1
#
_entry.id   AF-A7B544-F1
#
_cell.length_a   1.000
_cell.length_b   1.000
_cell.length_c   1.000
_cell.angle_alpha   90.00
_cell.angle_beta   90.00
_cell.angle_gamma   90.00
#
_symmetry.space_group_name_H-M   'P 1'
#
loop_
_entity.id
_entity.type
_entity.pdbx_description
1 polymer ?
#
loop_
_entity_poly.entity_id
_entity_poly.type
_entity_poly.pdbx_seq_one_letter_code
_entity_poly.pdbx_strand_id
1 'polypeptide(L)'
;MANVSVYNIEGKEVGTIDLSDAVFGVEVNEHLVHMAVVSQLANKRQGTQKAKTRSEVSGGGRKPWRQKGTGHARQGSTRSPQWTGGGVVFAPTPRDYSMKLNKKEKRAALKSALSSRVAENKFIVIDEMNFGEIKTKNFQNMLNSLNVNKALVVLEDGNVNAELSARNIADVKTARTNTINVFDILKYNTVIATKAAVANIEEVYA
;
A
#
# COMPACT_ATOMS: atom_id res chain seq x y z
N MET A 1 12.05 16.21 -21.25
CA MET A 1 12.40 16.54 -19.85
C MET A 1 11.25 17.32 -19.29
N ALA A 2 10.67 16.85 -18.19
CA ALA A 2 9.61 17.57 -17.48
C ALA A 2 10.27 18.56 -16.52
N ASN A 3 9.92 19.84 -16.62
CA ASN A 3 10.44 20.88 -15.75
C ASN A 3 9.48 21.05 -14.57
N VAL A 4 9.99 20.92 -13.35
CA VAL A 4 9.20 21.07 -12.12
C VAL A 4 9.79 22.18 -11.26
N SER A 5 8.93 23.02 -10.72
CA SER A 5 9.30 24.08 -9.78
C SER A 5 9.73 23.49 -8.43
N VAL A 6 10.80 24.06 -7.87
CA VAL A 6 11.35 23.72 -6.56
C VAL A 6 10.87 24.77 -5.57
N TYR A 7 10.24 24.33 -4.50
CA TYR A 7 9.71 25.18 -3.44
C TYR A 7 10.59 25.12 -2.19
N ASN A 8 10.57 26.19 -1.39
CA ASN A 8 11.07 26.15 -0.02
C ASN A 8 9.97 25.65 0.94
N ILE A 9 10.33 25.50 2.22
CA ILE A 9 9.40 25.11 3.30
C ILE A 9 8.26 26.12 3.47
N GLU A 10 8.47 27.39 3.09
CA GLU A 10 7.48 28.47 3.15
C GLU A 10 6.49 28.45 1.96
N GLY A 11 6.70 27.61 0.96
CA GLY A 11 5.88 27.53 -0.26
C GLY A 11 6.26 28.53 -1.36
N LYS A 12 7.42 29.20 -1.25
CA LYS A 12 7.95 30.08 -2.30
C LYS A 12 8.80 29.29 -3.28
N GLU A 13 8.68 29.62 -4.56
CA GLU A 13 9.49 29.05 -5.62
C GLU A 13 10.94 29.58 -5.52
N VAL A 14 11.91 28.66 -5.45
CA VAL A 14 13.34 28.95 -5.31
C VAL A 14 14.09 28.68 -6.62
N GLY A 15 13.55 27.81 -7.48
CA GLY A 15 14.13 27.50 -8.78
C GLY A 15 13.34 26.41 -9.51
N THR A 16 13.93 25.87 -10.57
CA THR A 16 13.37 24.78 -11.36
C THR A 16 14.36 23.63 -11.45
N ILE A 17 13.85 22.40 -11.52
CA ILE A 17 14.65 21.20 -11.76
C ILE A 17 14.13 20.46 -13.00
N ASP A 18 15.06 19.97 -13.79
CA ASP A 18 14.76 19.12 -14.94
C ASP A 18 14.70 17.66 -14.48
N LEU A 19 13.56 17.00 -14.69
CA LEU A 19 13.38 15.60 -14.35
C LEU A 19 13.71 14.70 -15.55
N SER A 20 14.33 13.55 -15.26
CA SER A 20 14.65 12.53 -16.26
C SER A 20 13.40 11.90 -16.87
N ASP A 21 13.28 11.98 -18.20
CA ASP A 21 12.17 11.38 -18.96
C ASP A 21 12.10 9.85 -18.78
N ALA A 22 13.23 9.21 -18.49
CA ALA A 22 13.31 7.77 -18.30
C ALA A 22 12.54 7.27 -17.05
N VAL A 23 12.22 8.17 -16.10
CA VAL A 23 11.51 7.85 -14.85
C VAL A 23 10.19 8.61 -14.75
N PHE A 24 10.19 9.89 -15.11
CA PHE A 24 9.06 10.81 -14.92
C PHE A 24 8.32 11.17 -16.21
N GLY A 25 8.82 10.75 -17.37
CA GLY A 25 8.24 11.01 -18.69
C GLY A 25 7.85 9.74 -19.46
N VAL A 26 7.59 8.63 -18.75
CA VAL A 26 7.25 7.34 -19.38
C VAL A 26 5.75 7.26 -19.63
N GLU A 27 5.36 6.62 -20.74
CA GLU A 27 3.96 6.32 -21.03
C GLU A 27 3.31 5.53 -19.86
N VAL A 28 2.15 6.00 -19.42
CA VAL A 28 1.46 5.43 -18.26
C VAL A 28 0.80 4.11 -18.64
N ASN A 29 1.31 3.00 -18.10
CA ASN A 29 0.69 1.69 -18.29
C ASN A 29 -0.27 1.37 -17.12
N GLU A 30 -1.55 1.68 -17.31
CA GLU A 30 -2.59 1.49 -16.29
C GLU A 30 -2.72 0.04 -15.82
N HIS A 31 -2.56 -0.92 -16.73
CA HIS A 31 -2.69 -2.34 -16.40
C HIS A 31 -1.62 -2.79 -15.40
N LEU A 32 -0.35 -2.41 -15.63
CA LEU A 32 0.75 -2.72 -14.71
C LEU A 32 0.58 -2.02 -13.36
N VAL A 33 0.10 -0.78 -13.36
CA VAL A 33 -0.22 -0.02 -12.15
C VAL A 33 -1.31 -0.75 -11.34
N HIS A 34 -2.40 -1.16 -11.98
CA HIS A 34 -3.47 -1.94 -11.35
C HIS A 34 -2.95 -3.27 -10.78
N MET A 35 -2.19 -4.04 -11.56
CA MET A 35 -1.59 -5.30 -11.10
C MET A 35 -0.68 -5.09 -9.88
N ALA A 36 0.13 -4.03 -9.87
CA ALA A 36 1.01 -3.70 -8.75
C ALA A 36 0.22 -3.40 -7.47
N VAL A 37 -0.87 -2.65 -7.59
CA VAL A 37 -1.78 -2.35 -6.47
C VAL A 37 -2.46 -3.62 -5.94
N VAL A 38 -3.04 -4.43 -6.82
CA VAL A 38 -3.73 -5.67 -6.44
C VAL A 38 -2.75 -6.64 -5.77
N SER A 39 -1.55 -6.82 -6.35
CA SER A 39 -0.50 -7.65 -5.77
C SER A 39 -0.12 -7.16 -4.37
N GLN A 40 0.13 -5.86 -4.19
CA GLN A 40 0.51 -5.32 -2.88
C GLN A 40 -0.60 -5.46 -1.85
N LEU A 41 -1.87 -5.25 -2.23
CA LEU A 41 -3.02 -5.43 -1.34
C LEU A 41 -3.25 -6.91 -0.98
N ALA A 42 -3.09 -7.81 -1.94
CA ALA A 42 -3.19 -9.26 -1.70
C ALA A 42 -2.08 -9.72 -0.74
N ASN A 43 -0.85 -9.25 -0.92
CA ASN A 43 0.30 -9.57 -0.07
C ASN A 43 0.17 -9.05 1.38
N LYS A 44 -0.67 -8.02 1.63
CA LYS A 44 -0.96 -7.54 2.98
C LYS A 44 -1.90 -8.47 3.77
N ARG A 45 -2.54 -9.43 3.11
CA ARG A 45 -3.49 -10.35 3.75
C ARG A 45 -2.74 -11.45 4.49
N GLN A 46 -3.11 -11.68 5.75
CA GLN A 46 -2.50 -12.73 6.58
C GLN A 46 -3.07 -14.14 6.29
N GLY A 47 -4.34 -14.22 5.88
CA GLY A 47 -4.97 -15.50 5.52
C GLY A 47 -5.18 -16.48 6.68
N THR A 48 -5.35 -16.00 7.92
CA THR A 48 -5.49 -16.82 9.14
C THR A 48 -6.88 -17.37 9.41
N GLN A 49 -7.83 -17.09 8.53
CA GLN A 49 -9.21 -17.59 8.60
C GLN A 49 -9.29 -19.12 8.54
N LYS A 50 -9.92 -19.73 9.54
CA LYS A 50 -10.21 -21.17 9.58
C LYS A 50 -11.56 -21.45 10.22
N ALA A 51 -12.32 -22.41 9.67
CA ALA A 51 -13.43 -23.04 10.37
C ALA A 51 -13.26 -24.57 10.37
N LYS A 52 -13.85 -25.25 11.36
CA LYS A 52 -13.76 -26.70 11.47
C LYS A 52 -14.71 -27.37 10.48
N THR A 53 -14.14 -28.24 9.65
CA THR A 53 -14.92 -29.18 8.83
C THR A 53 -15.50 -30.30 9.70
N ARG A 54 -16.45 -31.08 9.17
CA ARG A 54 -17.09 -32.19 9.91
C ARG A 54 -16.11 -33.22 10.50
N SER A 55 -14.93 -33.37 9.89
CA SER A 55 -13.85 -34.25 10.36
C SER A 55 -13.07 -33.67 11.53
N GLU A 56 -12.97 -32.34 11.64
CA GLU A 56 -12.21 -31.63 12.67
C GLU A 56 -13.06 -31.28 13.90
N VAL A 57 -14.39 -31.29 13.75
CA VAL A 57 -15.31 -31.12 14.88
C VAL A 57 -15.22 -32.34 15.81
N SER A 58 -15.08 -32.06 17.11
CA SER A 58 -15.08 -33.09 18.16
C SER A 58 -16.47 -33.73 18.28
N GLY A 59 -16.54 -35.06 18.31
CA GLY A 59 -17.79 -35.81 18.42
C GLY A 59 -17.67 -37.24 17.91
N GLY A 60 -18.70 -38.04 18.16
CA GLY A 60 -18.73 -39.46 17.81
C GLY A 60 -18.84 -39.73 16.29
N GLY A 61 -18.30 -40.87 15.85
CA GLY A 61 -18.50 -41.43 14.51
C GLY A 61 -19.65 -42.43 14.41
N ARG A 62 -20.28 -42.77 15.54
CA ARG A 62 -21.42 -43.70 15.59
C ARG A 62 -22.67 -43.02 15.02
N LYS A 63 -23.43 -43.79 14.23
CA LYS A 63 -24.74 -43.33 13.74
C LYS A 63 -25.65 -42.98 14.93
N PRO A 64 -26.33 -41.81 14.91
CA PRO A 64 -27.26 -41.43 15.97
C PRO A 64 -28.36 -42.47 16.19
N TRP A 65 -28.87 -43.07 15.12
CA TRP A 65 -29.86 -44.15 15.15
C TRP A 65 -29.75 -45.08 13.93
N ARG A 66 -30.46 -46.21 13.98
CA ARG A 66 -30.53 -47.21 12.89
C ARG A 66 -31.17 -46.64 11.62
N GLN A 67 -30.82 -47.20 10.46
CA GLN A 67 -31.19 -46.66 9.14
C GLN A 67 -32.71 -46.62 8.86
N LYS A 68 -33.48 -47.54 9.47
CA LYS A 68 -34.93 -47.70 9.29
C LYS A 68 -35.60 -48.09 10.62
N GLY A 69 -36.91 -47.91 10.73
CA GLY A 69 -37.71 -48.36 11.87
C GLY A 69 -37.67 -47.44 13.10
N THR A 70 -37.38 -46.15 12.92
CA THR A 70 -37.35 -45.14 14.00
C THR A 70 -38.28 -43.94 13.76
N GLY A 71 -38.86 -43.79 12.56
CA GLY A 71 -39.69 -42.63 12.20
C GLY A 71 -38.92 -41.31 11.99
N HIS A 72 -37.62 -41.27 12.30
CA HIS A 72 -36.77 -40.09 12.15
C HIS A 72 -36.14 -40.01 10.75
N ALA A 73 -35.72 -38.82 10.33
CA ALA A 73 -34.91 -38.63 9.12
C ALA A 73 -33.61 -39.45 9.19
N ARG A 74 -33.05 -39.85 8.04
CA ARG A 74 -31.82 -40.68 8.00
C ARG A 74 -30.60 -39.83 8.36
N GLN A 75 -29.76 -40.32 9.26
CA GLN A 75 -28.58 -39.58 9.74
C GLN A 75 -27.34 -40.47 9.82
N GLY A 76 -26.20 -39.92 9.40
CA GLY A 76 -24.90 -40.61 9.40
C GLY A 76 -24.04 -40.27 10.62
N SER A 77 -24.06 -39.02 11.06
CA SER A 77 -23.28 -38.53 12.21
C SER A 77 -23.91 -37.25 12.75
N THR A 78 -23.78 -37.00 14.05
CA THR A 78 -24.14 -35.73 14.70
C THR A 78 -23.23 -34.58 14.30
N ARG A 79 -22.05 -34.83 13.70
CA ARG A 79 -21.11 -33.81 13.23
C ARG A 79 -21.43 -33.23 11.85
N SER A 80 -22.55 -33.64 11.26
CA SER A 80 -22.93 -33.20 9.91
C SER A 80 -23.42 -31.74 9.94
N PRO A 81 -23.27 -30.97 8.84
CA PRO A 81 -23.50 -29.53 8.82
C PRO A 81 -24.92 -29.06 9.17
N GLN A 82 -25.92 -29.91 8.94
CA GLN A 82 -27.32 -29.62 9.28
C GLN A 82 -27.59 -29.64 10.79
N TRP A 83 -26.69 -30.21 11.58
CA TRP A 83 -26.81 -30.28 13.04
C TRP A 83 -26.22 -29.04 13.71
N THR A 84 -26.82 -28.62 14.82
CA THR A 84 -26.23 -27.62 15.71
C THR A 84 -24.90 -28.15 16.27
N GLY A 85 -23.85 -27.34 16.18
CA GLY A 85 -22.49 -27.77 16.53
C GLY A 85 -21.83 -28.72 15.52
N GLY A 86 -22.46 -28.99 14.37
CA GLY A 86 -21.87 -29.71 13.26
C GLY A 86 -20.77 -28.92 12.54
N GLY A 87 -19.99 -29.59 11.68
CA GLY A 87 -18.93 -28.94 10.92
C GLY A 87 -19.43 -28.13 9.73
N VAL A 88 -18.64 -27.14 9.29
CA VAL A 88 -18.98 -26.24 8.18
C VAL A 88 -18.58 -26.86 6.84
N VAL A 89 -19.47 -26.79 5.83
CA VAL A 89 -19.16 -27.19 4.44
C VAL A 89 -18.38 -26.08 3.75
N PHE A 90 -17.33 -26.43 3.00
CA PHE A 90 -16.42 -25.46 2.36
C PHE A 90 -15.91 -24.40 3.34
N ALA A 91 -15.56 -24.87 4.54
CA ALA A 91 -14.95 -24.04 5.55
C ALA A 91 -13.75 -23.28 4.97
N PRO A 92 -13.60 -21.97 5.26
CA PRO A 92 -12.39 -21.26 4.90
C PRO A 92 -11.19 -21.99 5.52
N THR A 93 -10.15 -22.18 4.71
CA THR A 93 -8.88 -22.73 5.17
C THR A 93 -7.81 -21.65 5.07
N PRO A 94 -6.84 -21.63 6.01
CA PRO A 94 -5.71 -20.73 5.91
C PRO A 94 -4.99 -20.95 4.58
N ARG A 95 -4.68 -19.86 3.89
CA ARG A 95 -4.01 -19.90 2.59
C ARG A 95 -3.14 -18.68 2.39
N ASP A 96 -2.12 -18.84 1.56
CA ASP A 96 -1.35 -17.72 1.07
C ASP A 96 -2.12 -16.97 -0.03
N TYR A 97 -2.15 -15.65 0.09
CA TYR A 97 -2.74 -14.73 -0.88
C TYR A 97 -1.67 -14.06 -1.75
N SER A 98 -0.39 -14.40 -1.53
CA SER A 98 0.71 -13.70 -2.16
C SER A 98 0.68 -13.81 -3.69
N MET A 99 0.88 -12.69 -4.35
CA MET A 99 1.02 -12.58 -5.80
C MET A 99 2.37 -11.96 -6.10
N LYS A 100 3.18 -12.67 -6.90
CA LYS A 100 4.51 -12.22 -7.31
C LYS A 100 4.43 -11.56 -8.70
N LEU A 101 4.97 -10.35 -8.79
CA LEU A 101 5.20 -9.65 -10.07
C LEU A 101 6.68 -9.64 -10.42
N ASN A 102 6.99 -9.58 -11.72
CA ASN A 102 8.36 -9.51 -12.18
C ASN A 102 9.01 -8.19 -11.78
N LYS A 103 10.34 -8.19 -11.60
CA LYS A 103 11.08 -6.98 -11.18
C LYS A 103 10.90 -5.83 -12.19
N LYS A 104 10.92 -6.13 -13.49
CA LYS A 104 10.73 -5.14 -14.57
C LYS A 104 9.33 -4.54 -14.57
N GLU A 105 8.30 -5.38 -14.39
CA GLU A 105 6.90 -4.94 -14.28
C GLU A 105 6.68 -4.01 -13.09
N LYS A 106 7.25 -4.34 -11.92
CA LYS A 106 7.17 -3.48 -10.73
C LYS A 106 7.82 -2.11 -10.95
N ARG A 107 9.00 -2.08 -11.59
CA ARG A 107 9.68 -0.83 -11.93
C ARG A 107 8.89 -0.01 -12.94
N ALA A 108 8.37 -0.64 -13.99
CA ALA A 108 7.53 0.02 -14.98
C ALA A 108 6.27 0.62 -14.32
N ALA A 109 5.59 -0.13 -13.46
CA ALA A 109 4.41 0.38 -12.72
C ALA A 109 4.75 1.59 -11.83
N LEU A 110 5.92 1.58 -11.18
CA LEU A 110 6.38 2.72 -10.38
C LEU A 110 6.71 3.95 -11.23
N LYS A 111 7.41 3.78 -12.35
CA LYS A 111 7.67 4.85 -13.33
C LYS A 111 6.37 5.44 -13.87
N SER A 112 5.42 4.61 -14.28
CA SER A 112 4.10 5.06 -14.75
C SER A 112 3.33 5.82 -13.67
N ALA A 113 3.39 5.38 -12.40
CA ALA A 113 2.74 6.08 -11.30
C ALA A 113 3.35 7.47 -11.05
N LEU A 114 4.69 7.57 -11.03
CA LEU A 114 5.40 8.84 -10.87
C LEU A 114 5.14 9.78 -12.05
N SER A 115 5.20 9.27 -13.29
CA SER A 115 4.93 10.03 -14.50
C SER A 115 3.50 10.59 -14.51
N SER A 116 2.51 9.82 -14.06
CA SER A 116 1.13 10.32 -13.86
C SER A 116 1.06 11.46 -12.83
N ARG A 117 1.79 11.37 -11.70
CA ARG A 117 1.79 12.45 -10.70
C ARG A 117 2.41 13.73 -11.23
N VAL A 118 3.47 13.63 -12.03
CA VAL A 118 4.11 14.78 -12.68
C VAL A 118 3.16 15.40 -13.71
N ALA A 119 2.53 14.59 -14.57
CA ALA A 119 1.57 15.08 -15.56
C ALA A 119 0.34 15.77 -14.94
N GLU A 120 -0.08 15.33 -13.74
CA GLU A 120 -1.18 15.93 -12.98
C GLU A 120 -0.77 17.16 -12.14
N ASN A 121 0.49 17.61 -12.20
CA ASN A 121 1.06 18.66 -11.32
C ASN A 121 0.91 18.36 -9.82
N LYS A 122 0.93 17.07 -9.45
CA LYS A 122 0.84 16.57 -8.06
C LYS A 122 2.18 16.08 -7.53
N PHE A 123 3.27 16.34 -8.25
CA PHE A 123 4.62 16.06 -7.82
C PHE A 123 5.30 17.38 -7.45
N ILE A 124 5.58 17.58 -6.17
CA ILE A 124 6.15 18.81 -5.63
C ILE A 124 7.57 18.51 -5.16
N VAL A 125 8.52 19.31 -5.66
CA VAL A 125 9.92 19.22 -5.23
C VAL A 125 10.18 20.31 -4.20
N ILE A 126 10.76 19.93 -3.07
CA ILE A 126 11.25 20.85 -2.04
C ILE A 126 12.78 20.84 -2.08
N ASP A 127 13.41 21.98 -1.84
CA ASP A 127 14.88 22.06 -1.80
C ASP A 127 15.45 21.20 -0.67
N GLU A 128 15.13 21.55 0.59
CA GLU A 128 15.51 20.80 1.78
C GLU A 128 14.35 20.72 2.78
N MET A 129 14.26 19.58 3.48
CA MET A 129 13.31 19.38 4.60
C MET A 129 14.07 19.24 5.91
N ASN A 130 14.66 20.33 6.41
CA ASN A 130 15.37 20.31 7.69
C ASN A 130 14.48 20.88 8.82
N PHE A 131 14.12 20.03 9.79
CA PHE A 131 13.42 20.44 11.00
C PHE A 131 14.37 20.38 12.19
N GLY A 132 14.69 21.53 12.78
CA GLY A 132 15.52 21.61 13.99
C GLY A 132 14.86 21.00 15.24
N GLU A 133 13.53 20.89 15.25
CA GLU A 133 12.76 20.29 16.34
C GLU A 133 11.71 19.31 15.82
N ILE A 134 11.41 18.28 16.60
CA ILE A 134 10.35 17.30 16.29
C ILE A 134 8.98 17.91 16.68
N LYS A 135 8.38 18.69 15.77
CA LYS A 135 7.08 19.34 15.98
C LYS A 135 6.17 19.15 14.78
N THR A 136 5.06 18.44 15.00
CA THR A 136 3.99 18.20 14.00
C THR A 136 3.38 19.49 13.47
N LYS A 137 3.28 20.53 14.30
CA LYS A 137 2.75 21.85 13.91
C LYS A 137 3.56 22.49 12.78
N ASN A 138 4.88 22.39 12.83
CA ASN A 138 5.76 22.94 11.79
C ASN A 138 5.54 22.20 10.47
N PHE A 139 5.37 20.87 10.55
CA PHE A 139 5.08 20.05 9.38
C PHE A 139 3.70 20.37 8.78
N GLN A 140 2.67 20.56 9.62
CA GLN A 140 1.34 20.97 9.16
C GLN A 140 1.37 22.35 8.50
N ASN A 141 2.14 23.30 9.05
CA ASN A 141 2.30 24.62 8.45
C ASN A 141 2.94 24.54 7.06
N MET A 142 3.97 23.70 6.88
CA MET A 142 4.57 23.45 5.55
C MET A 142 3.54 22.90 4.55
N LEU A 143 2.72 21.93 4.97
CA LEU A 143 1.67 21.36 4.11
C LEU A 143 0.61 22.41 3.73
N ASN A 144 0.23 23.27 4.69
CA ASN A 144 -0.71 24.36 4.45
C ASN A 144 -0.12 25.40 3.47
N SER A 145 1.17 25.75 3.61
CA SER A 145 1.88 26.64 2.68
C SER A 145 1.90 26.09 1.25
N LEU A 146 2.01 24.77 1.10
CA LEU A 146 1.99 24.10 -0.20
C LEU A 146 0.56 23.79 -0.70
N ASN A 147 -0.48 24.15 0.06
CA ASN A 147 -1.88 23.80 -0.21
C ASN A 147 -2.11 22.29 -0.42
N VAL A 148 -1.41 21.44 0.32
CA VAL A 148 -1.50 19.98 0.21
C VAL A 148 -2.21 19.40 1.42
N ASN A 149 -3.36 18.76 1.17
CA ASN A 149 -4.12 18.09 2.23
C ASN A 149 -3.63 16.66 2.51
N LYS A 150 -3.28 15.93 1.45
CA LYS A 150 -2.87 14.52 1.52
C LYS A 150 -1.57 14.34 0.76
N ALA A 151 -0.57 13.75 1.40
CA ALA A 151 0.78 13.70 0.83
C ALA A 151 1.54 12.41 1.17
N LEU A 152 2.24 11.88 0.17
CA LEU A 152 3.36 10.97 0.35
C LEU A 152 4.63 11.79 0.36
N VAL A 153 5.33 11.80 1.48
CA VAL A 153 6.56 12.56 1.67
C VAL A 153 7.75 11.60 1.54
N VAL A 154 8.56 11.81 0.50
CA VAL A 154 9.76 11.03 0.24
C VAL A 154 10.94 11.74 0.89
N LEU A 155 11.53 11.07 1.88
CA LEU A 155 12.68 11.54 2.63
C LEU A 155 13.96 10.82 2.21
N GLU A 156 15.07 11.52 2.36
CA GLU A 156 16.41 10.96 2.32
C GLU A 156 16.70 10.14 3.59
N ASP A 157 17.69 9.24 3.51
CA ASP A 157 18.13 8.48 4.66
C ASP A 157 18.73 9.40 5.74
N GLY A 158 18.24 9.27 6.98
CA GLY A 158 18.75 10.03 8.13
C GLY A 158 17.86 11.19 8.60
N ASN A 159 16.81 11.55 7.87
CA ASN A 159 15.93 12.67 8.23
C ASN A 159 14.84 12.28 9.26
N VAL A 160 15.29 11.85 10.44
CA VAL A 160 14.43 11.32 11.51
C VAL A 160 13.46 12.38 12.05
N ASN A 161 13.88 13.65 12.12
CA ASN A 161 13.04 14.73 12.64
C ASN A 161 11.82 14.97 11.75
N ALA A 162 11.99 14.96 10.43
CA ALA A 162 10.89 15.05 9.48
C ALA A 162 9.97 13.83 9.58
N GLU A 163 10.56 12.63 9.66
CA GLU A 163 9.80 11.37 9.78
C GLU A 163 8.90 11.35 11.04
N LEU A 164 9.46 11.70 12.19
CA LEU A 164 8.73 11.74 13.46
C LEU A 164 7.68 12.86 13.50
N SER A 165 7.96 14.01 12.88
CA SER A 165 7.03 15.14 12.82
C SER A 165 5.83 14.86 11.91
N ALA A 166 6.00 14.06 10.86
CA ALA A 166 4.92 13.71 9.93
C ALA A 166 4.03 12.56 10.42
N ARG A 167 4.58 11.63 11.23
CA ARG A 167 3.93 10.35 11.60
C ARG A 167 2.53 10.49 12.23
N ASN A 168 2.29 11.58 12.96
CA ASN A 168 1.02 11.79 13.66
C ASN A 168 -0.09 12.38 12.77
N ILE A 169 0.23 12.84 11.57
CA ILE A 169 -0.73 13.47 10.66
C ILE A 169 -1.38 12.35 9.82
N ALA A 170 -2.70 12.17 9.95
CA ALA A 170 -3.41 11.03 9.37
C ALA A 170 -3.33 10.95 7.83
N ASP A 171 -3.37 12.11 7.17
CA ASP A 171 -3.37 12.22 5.70
C ASP A 171 -1.95 12.30 5.10
N VAL A 172 -0.92 12.11 5.93
CA VAL A 172 0.47 12.11 5.49
C VAL A 172 1.09 10.74 5.73
N LYS A 173 1.91 10.31 4.80
CA LYS A 173 2.80 9.17 5.02
C LYS A 173 4.19 9.52 4.56
N THR A 174 5.18 9.15 5.36
CA THR A 174 6.58 9.22 4.97
C THR A 174 7.01 7.90 4.35
N ALA A 175 7.84 8.01 3.32
CA ALA A 175 8.55 6.90 2.72
C ALA A 175 10.00 7.32 2.49
N ARG A 176 10.88 6.34 2.37
CA ARG A 176 12.26 6.56 1.93
C ARG A 176 12.34 6.23 0.45
N THR A 177 13.36 6.71 -0.23
CA THR A 177 13.63 6.40 -1.66
C THR A 177 13.56 4.90 -1.96
N ASN A 178 14.05 4.06 -1.04
CA ASN A 178 14.05 2.60 -1.17
C ASN A 178 12.72 1.90 -0.84
N THR A 179 11.77 2.58 -0.17
CA THR A 179 10.50 1.99 0.29
C THR A 179 9.26 2.55 -0.43
N ILE A 180 9.48 3.40 -1.44
CA ILE A 180 8.41 3.93 -2.30
C ILE A 180 7.68 2.76 -2.98
N ASN A 181 6.36 2.87 -3.06
CA ASN A 181 5.52 1.89 -3.73
C ASN A 181 4.35 2.55 -4.46
N VAL A 182 3.84 1.84 -5.46
CA VAL A 182 2.75 2.31 -6.34
C VAL A 182 1.47 2.60 -5.54
N PHE A 183 1.13 1.75 -4.57
CA PHE A 183 -0.08 1.91 -3.77
C PHE A 183 -0.09 3.22 -2.98
N ASP A 184 1.01 3.57 -2.31
CA ASP A 184 1.09 4.79 -1.51
C ASP A 184 1.10 6.04 -2.41
N ILE A 185 1.79 6.01 -3.56
CA ILE A 185 1.78 7.13 -4.53
C ILE A 185 0.33 7.45 -4.95
N LEU A 186 -0.45 6.41 -5.26
CA LEU A 186 -1.84 6.58 -5.67
C LEU A 186 -2.78 6.93 -4.50
N LYS A 187 -2.55 6.34 -3.32
CA LYS A 187 -3.41 6.57 -2.15
C LYS A 187 -3.33 8.01 -1.65
N TYR A 188 -2.13 8.60 -1.64
CA TYR A 188 -1.88 9.92 -1.05
C TYR A 188 -2.00 11.08 -2.05
N ASN A 189 -2.26 10.81 -3.34
CA ASN A 189 -2.50 11.75 -4.43
C ASN A 189 -1.34 12.69 -4.79
N THR A 190 -0.75 13.38 -3.81
CA THR A 190 0.38 14.30 -3.97
C THR A 190 1.65 13.65 -3.43
N VAL A 191 2.74 13.76 -4.18
CA VAL A 191 4.07 13.30 -3.77
C VAL A 191 4.94 14.52 -3.55
N ILE A 192 5.54 14.60 -2.36
CA ILE A 192 6.48 15.64 -1.99
C ILE A 192 7.85 14.97 -1.84
N ALA A 193 8.84 15.41 -2.61
CA ALA A 193 10.20 14.87 -2.55
C ALA A 193 11.22 15.99 -2.39
N THR A 194 12.30 15.74 -1.66
CA THR A 194 13.45 16.65 -1.63
C THR A 194 14.28 16.53 -2.91
N LYS A 195 15.08 17.55 -3.22
CA LYS A 195 15.98 17.53 -4.39
C LYS A 195 16.91 16.31 -4.39
N ALA A 196 17.49 15.96 -3.25
CA ALA A 196 18.36 14.78 -3.17
C ALA A 196 17.56 13.46 -3.18
N ALA A 197 16.32 13.43 -2.69
CA ALA A 197 15.45 12.27 -2.90
C ALA A 197 15.13 12.03 -4.38
N VAL A 198 14.92 13.08 -5.18
CA VAL A 198 14.73 12.98 -6.64
C VAL A 198 15.96 12.39 -7.31
N ALA A 199 17.16 12.92 -7.02
CA ALA A 199 18.41 12.41 -7.59
C ALA A 199 18.62 10.91 -7.29
N ASN A 200 18.33 10.49 -6.06
CA ASN A 200 18.40 9.09 -5.64
C ASN A 200 17.37 8.20 -6.38
N ILE A 201 16.15 8.71 -6.62
CA ILE A 201 15.13 7.98 -7.40
C ILE A 201 15.61 7.82 -8.84
N GLU A 202 16.19 8.86 -9.44
CA GLU A 202 16.71 8.80 -10.80
C GLU A 202 17.85 7.78 -10.91
N GLU A 203 18.79 7.75 -9.97
CA GLU A 203 19.90 6.79 -9.98
C GLU A 203 19.42 5.33 -9.88
N VAL A 204 18.49 5.05 -8.97
CA VAL A 204 18.03 3.67 -8.69
C VAL A 204 17.10 3.14 -9.78
N TYR A 205 16.29 4.01 -10.37
CA TYR A 205 15.23 3.62 -11.29
C TYR A 205 15.48 3.99 -12.75
N ALA A 206 16.53 4.75 -13.10
CA ALA A 206 16.93 4.96 -14.50
C ALA A 206 16.95 3.63 -15.28
#